data_AF-A5YJ44-F1
#
_entry.id   AF-A5YJ44-F1
#
_cell.length_a   1.000
_cell.length_b   1.000
_cell.length_c   1.000
_cell.angle_alpha   90.00
_cell.angle_beta   90.00
_cell.angle_gamma   90.00
#
_symmetry.space_group_name_H-M   'P 1'
#
loop_
_entity.id
_entity.type
_entity.pdbx_description
1 polymer ?
#
loop_
_entity_poly.entity_id
_entity_poly.type
_entity_poly.pdbx_seq_one_letter_code
_entity_poly.pdbx_strand_id
1 'polypeptide(L)'
;LPVQMVVRSDDSYRNVFGVMSHLRDEASKSGLFAVVDSDLAFDNPVVRVTVDRTKANALGIRMERIGNALNTLIGENYVNRFGYYGRSYDVIPQAVPLSRLTPDALKTYYMRDQNGHQVPLSALASVRVDVEPNRLPQFGQQNSATFQAILAKGVTMGDAVSFLKAKAAEFPPGYSYDWQSDSRQYVQEGNALIFAFLFALIAIYLVLSVQYNSFTDPVIILVSVPLSVFGALIPLALGVTTLNIYTEIGLITLIGLVSKHGILMV
;
A
#
# COMPACT_ATOMS: atom_id res chain seq x y z
N LEU A 1 2.54 7.03 -0.63
CA LEU A 1 3.97 7.43 -0.64
C LEU A 1 4.57 7.02 -1.99
N PRO A 2 5.63 7.66 -2.51
CA PRO A 2 6.12 7.41 -3.88
C PRO A 2 6.72 6.00 -4.06
N VAL A 3 7.43 5.50 -3.06
CA VAL A 3 7.95 4.12 -3.07
C VAL A 3 6.92 3.20 -2.44
N GLN A 4 6.42 2.22 -3.20
CA GLN A 4 5.47 1.22 -2.68
C GLN A 4 5.76 -0.19 -3.19
N MET A 5 6.07 -1.10 -2.27
CA MET A 5 6.20 -2.53 -2.55
C MET A 5 5.10 -3.28 -1.82
N VAL A 6 4.34 -4.08 -2.56
CA VAL A 6 3.34 -4.98 -1.98
C VAL A 6 3.99 -6.34 -1.77
N VAL A 7 3.99 -6.83 -0.54
CA VAL A 7 4.32 -8.21 -0.20
C VAL A 7 3.00 -8.98 -0.12
N ARG A 8 2.91 -10.12 -0.79
CA ARG A 8 1.69 -10.94 -0.82
C ARG A 8 1.99 -12.43 -0.67
N SER A 9 1.07 -13.13 -0.02
CA SER A 9 1.14 -14.57 0.21
C SER A 9 -0.27 -15.13 0.47
N ASP A 10 -0.42 -16.44 0.33
CA ASP A 10 -1.59 -17.21 0.78
C ASP A 10 -1.58 -17.47 2.30
N ASP A 11 -0.47 -17.16 2.98
CA ASP A 11 -0.35 -17.28 4.44
C ASP A 11 -1.21 -16.25 5.20
N SER A 12 -1.34 -16.45 6.51
CA SER A 12 -2.08 -15.58 7.43
C SER A 12 -1.52 -14.15 7.48
N TYR A 13 -2.42 -13.19 7.72
CA TYR A 13 -2.04 -11.78 7.92
C TYR A 13 -0.98 -11.56 9.00
N ARG A 14 -0.95 -12.40 10.04
CA ARG A 14 0.06 -12.31 11.11
C ARG A 14 1.47 -12.64 10.59
N ASN A 15 1.59 -13.64 9.73
CA ASN A 15 2.86 -14.02 9.13
C ASN A 15 3.30 -12.99 8.07
N VAL A 16 2.37 -12.50 7.25
CA VAL A 16 2.64 -11.40 6.31
C VAL A 16 3.09 -10.13 7.04
N PHE A 17 2.46 -9.80 8.17
CA PHE A 17 2.88 -8.70 9.03
C PHE A 17 4.29 -8.91 9.59
N GLY A 18 4.64 -10.13 9.99
CA GLY A 18 6.00 -10.47 10.45
C GLY A 18 7.06 -10.17 9.39
N VAL A 19 6.88 -10.66 8.16
CA VAL A 19 7.80 -10.39 7.03
C VAL A 19 7.87 -8.89 6.71
N MET A 20 6.72 -8.22 6.68
CA MET A 20 6.65 -6.78 6.41
C MET A 20 7.33 -5.96 7.51
N SER A 21 7.16 -6.33 8.77
CA SER A 21 7.79 -5.65 9.90
C SER A 21 9.32 -5.77 9.85
N HIS A 22 9.84 -6.94 9.48
CA HIS A 22 11.28 -7.13 9.26
C HIS A 22 11.79 -6.25 8.12
N LEU A 23 11.11 -6.25 6.97
CA LEU A 23 11.46 -5.39 5.83
C LEU A 23 11.45 -3.90 6.22
N ARG A 24 10.44 -3.46 6.98
CA ARG A 24 10.32 -2.09 7.47
C ARG A 24 11.49 -1.70 8.37
N ASP A 25 11.87 -2.58 9.29
CA ASP A 25 12.94 -2.32 10.26
C ASP A 25 14.30 -2.27 9.57
N GLU A 26 14.55 -3.13 8.58
CA GLU A 26 15.76 -3.08 7.76
C GLU A 26 15.81 -1.83 6.87
N ALA A 27 14.69 -1.48 6.23
CA ALA A 27 14.59 -0.27 5.41
C ALA A 27 14.86 0.98 6.25
N SER A 28 14.34 1.03 7.47
CA SER A 28 14.56 2.16 8.39
C SER A 28 16.04 2.29 8.80
N LYS A 29 16.77 1.18 8.92
CA LYS A 29 18.21 1.17 9.23
C LYS A 29 19.11 1.49 8.04
N SER A 30 18.61 1.36 6.81
CA SER A 30 19.40 1.55 5.59
C SER A 30 19.85 3.00 5.34
N GLY A 31 19.15 3.98 5.93
CA GLY A 31 19.37 5.40 5.64
C GLY A 31 18.87 5.85 4.26
N LEU A 32 18.33 4.94 3.44
CA LEU A 32 17.81 5.23 2.09
C LEU A 32 16.44 5.91 2.11
N PHE A 33 15.71 5.78 3.22
CA PHE A 33 14.34 6.24 3.37
C PHE A 33 14.23 7.22 4.53
N ALA A 34 13.56 8.35 4.32
CA ALA A 34 13.27 9.34 5.36
C ALA A 34 12.09 8.91 6.23
N VAL A 35 11.09 8.28 5.62
CA VAL A 35 9.88 7.78 6.28
C VAL A 35 9.57 6.41 5.71
N VAL A 36 9.26 5.47 6.59
CA VAL A 36 8.87 4.10 6.24
C VAL A 36 7.60 3.74 7.01
N ASP A 37 6.61 3.19 6.31
CA ASP A 37 5.32 2.81 6.86
C ASP A 37 4.77 1.53 6.21
N SER A 38 3.75 0.93 6.82
CA SER A 38 3.03 -0.22 6.28
C SER A 38 1.52 -0.06 6.44
N ASP A 39 0.78 -0.58 5.47
CA ASP A 39 -0.68 -0.54 5.51
C ASP A 39 -1.31 -1.58 6.47
N LEU A 40 -0.56 -2.61 6.86
CA LEU A 40 -0.99 -3.68 7.76
C LEU A 40 -0.30 -3.47 9.12
N ALA A 41 -1.10 -3.07 10.11
CA ALA A 41 -0.64 -2.88 11.48
C ALA A 41 -1.57 -3.64 12.43
N PHE A 42 -0.99 -4.39 13.38
CA PHE A 42 -1.72 -5.00 14.49
C PHE A 42 -1.64 -4.05 15.70
N ASP A 43 -2.39 -2.96 15.62
CA ASP A 43 -2.40 -1.88 16.62
C ASP A 43 -3.80 -1.49 17.10
N ASN A 44 -4.85 -2.14 16.57
CA ASN A 44 -6.22 -1.87 16.95
C ASN A 44 -6.69 -2.85 18.05
N PRO A 45 -6.89 -2.38 19.30
CA PRO A 45 -7.40 -3.23 20.38
C PRO A 45 -8.88 -3.54 20.14
N VAL A 46 -9.20 -4.84 20.13
CA VAL A 46 -10.57 -5.34 19.95
C VAL A 46 -11.00 -6.15 21.17
N VAL A 47 -12.27 -6.02 21.54
CA VAL A 47 -12.84 -6.79 22.66
C VAL A 47 -13.58 -7.99 22.10
N ARG A 48 -12.99 -9.17 22.26
CA ARG A 48 -13.58 -10.44 21.82
C ARG A 48 -14.45 -11.04 22.92
N VAL A 49 -15.75 -11.11 22.66
CA VAL A 49 -16.73 -11.74 23.56
C VAL A 49 -17.01 -13.16 23.08
N THR A 50 -16.60 -14.16 23.84
CA THR A 50 -16.83 -15.58 23.53
C THR A 50 -17.91 -16.14 24.43
N VAL A 51 -19.05 -16.52 23.84
CA VAL A 51 -20.21 -17.06 24.56
C VAL A 51 -20.10 -18.58 24.70
N ASP A 52 -20.26 -19.08 25.92
CA ASP A 52 -20.39 -20.51 26.19
C ASP A 52 -21.81 -20.97 25.84
N ARG A 53 -21.91 -21.63 24.68
CA ARG A 53 -23.18 -22.12 24.15
C ARG A 53 -23.78 -23.26 24.99
N THR A 54 -22.93 -24.08 25.61
CA THR A 54 -23.37 -25.22 26.41
C THR A 54 -24.01 -24.74 27.71
N LYS A 55 -23.38 -23.78 28.38
CA LYS A 55 -23.88 -23.19 29.62
C LYS A 55 -25.12 -22.34 29.39
N ALA A 56 -25.18 -21.59 28.29
CA ALA A 56 -26.38 -20.85 27.91
C ALA A 56 -27.58 -21.78 27.69
N ASN A 57 -27.38 -22.91 26.99
CA ASN A 57 -28.43 -23.91 26.79
C ASN A 57 -28.87 -24.59 28.10
N ALA A 58 -27.94 -24.91 28.99
CA ALA A 58 -28.26 -25.49 30.30
C ALA A 58 -29.14 -24.57 31.17
N LEU A 59 -29.01 -23.26 31.00
CA LEU A 59 -29.85 -22.24 31.66
C LEU A 59 -31.08 -21.86 30.83
N GLY A 60 -31.34 -22.52 29.70
CA GLY A 60 -32.46 -22.20 28.81
C GLY A 60 -32.35 -20.85 28.08
N ILE A 61 -31.17 -20.23 28.06
CA ILE A 61 -30.98 -18.91 27.43
C ILE A 61 -30.64 -19.09 25.95
N ARG A 62 -31.51 -18.57 25.08
CA ARG A 62 -31.31 -18.58 23.61
C ARG A 62 -30.21 -17.60 23.19
N MET A 63 -29.41 -18.00 22.18
CA MET A 63 -28.36 -17.15 21.60
C MET A 63 -28.87 -15.81 21.07
N GLU A 64 -30.07 -15.79 20.49
CA GLU A 64 -30.74 -14.58 20.03
C GLU A 64 -30.93 -13.55 21.15
N ARG A 65 -31.27 -14.00 22.36
CA ARG A 65 -31.45 -13.13 23.53
C ARG A 65 -30.11 -12.54 23.97
N ILE A 66 -29.03 -13.34 23.91
CA ILE A 66 -27.67 -12.89 24.22
C ILE A 66 -27.20 -11.85 23.19
N GLY A 67 -27.42 -12.12 21.90
CA GLY A 67 -27.07 -11.20 20.82
C GLY A 67 -27.84 -9.88 20.89
N ASN A 68 -29.15 -9.93 21.14
CA ASN A 68 -29.97 -8.72 21.32
C ASN A 68 -29.53 -7.91 22.53
N ALA A 69 -29.22 -8.58 23.66
CA ALA A 69 -28.66 -7.92 24.83
C ALA A 69 -27.36 -7.20 24.46
N LEU A 70 -26.35 -7.93 23.95
CA LEU A 70 -25.05 -7.36 23.55
C LEU A 70 -25.20 -6.18 22.56
N ASN A 71 -26.11 -6.29 21.60
CA ASN A 71 -26.39 -5.24 20.64
C ASN A 71 -26.98 -3.98 21.28
N THR A 72 -27.85 -4.09 22.28
CA THR A 72 -28.35 -2.91 23.03
C THR A 72 -27.26 -2.26 23.89
N LEU A 73 -26.27 -3.03 24.32
CA LEU A 73 -25.19 -2.54 25.20
C LEU A 73 -24.09 -1.81 24.44
N ILE A 74 -23.64 -2.40 23.34
CA ILE A 74 -22.44 -1.97 22.62
C ILE A 74 -22.81 -1.45 21.23
N GLY A 75 -23.83 -2.04 20.61
CA GLY A 75 -24.22 -1.73 19.24
C GLY A 75 -25.02 -0.43 19.14
N GLU A 76 -24.78 0.30 18.05
CA GLU A 76 -25.62 1.43 17.65
C GLU A 76 -26.79 0.92 16.82
N ASN A 77 -27.65 0.12 17.44
CA ASN A 77 -28.73 -0.55 16.72
C ASN A 77 -29.79 0.44 16.27
N TYR A 78 -29.92 0.62 14.97
CA TYR A 78 -31.05 1.34 14.37
C TYR A 78 -32.36 0.57 14.62
N VAL A 79 -33.35 1.23 15.23
CA VAL A 79 -34.69 0.62 15.43
C VAL A 79 -35.65 1.10 14.36
N ASN A 80 -35.80 2.42 14.24
CA ASN A 80 -36.67 3.06 13.28
C ASN A 80 -36.24 4.52 13.08
N ARG A 81 -37.02 5.24 12.28
CA ARG A 81 -36.82 6.64 11.99
C ARG A 81 -38.10 7.40 12.28
N PHE A 82 -37.99 8.57 12.89
CA PHE A 82 -39.13 9.43 13.19
C PHE A 82 -39.00 10.78 12.47
N GLY A 83 -40.16 11.32 12.07
CA GLY A 83 -40.23 12.62 11.41
C GLY A 83 -40.24 13.76 12.42
N TYR A 84 -39.35 14.73 12.26
CA TYR A 84 -39.32 15.95 13.06
C TYR A 84 -38.91 17.14 12.17
N TYR A 85 -39.75 18.18 12.11
CA TYR A 85 -39.55 19.36 11.24
C TYR A 85 -39.18 19.04 9.79
N GLY A 86 -39.91 18.12 9.15
CA GLY A 86 -39.67 17.75 7.74
C GLY A 86 -38.37 16.96 7.50
N ARG A 87 -37.65 16.59 8.56
CA ARG A 87 -36.48 15.72 8.50
C ARG A 87 -36.75 14.40 9.20
N SER A 88 -36.04 13.39 8.73
CA SER A 88 -36.09 12.03 9.24
C SER A 88 -34.90 11.79 10.15
N TYR A 89 -35.14 11.41 11.41
CA TYR A 89 -34.11 11.14 12.40
C TYR A 89 -34.11 9.68 12.82
N ASP A 90 -32.92 9.11 12.95
CA ASP A 90 -32.73 7.72 13.36
C ASP A 90 -32.88 7.59 14.89
N VAL A 91 -33.61 6.57 15.33
CA VAL A 91 -33.78 6.21 16.73
C VAL A 91 -32.84 5.04 17.05
N ILE A 92 -31.83 5.32 17.86
CA ILE A 92 -30.78 4.38 18.24
C ILE A 92 -30.80 4.24 19.77
N PRO A 93 -31.44 3.19 20.34
CA PRO A 93 -31.33 2.91 21.77
C PRO A 93 -29.89 2.52 22.10
N GLN A 94 -29.31 3.18 23.10
CA GLN A 94 -27.97 2.89 23.60
C GLN A 94 -27.99 2.81 25.13
N ALA A 95 -27.15 1.94 25.69
CA ALA A 95 -26.87 1.94 27.12
C ALA A 95 -26.17 3.24 27.55
N VAL A 96 -26.35 3.64 28.81
CA VAL A 96 -25.70 4.82 29.40
C VAL A 96 -24.18 4.70 29.22
N PRO A 97 -23.45 5.77 28.81
CA PRO A 97 -22.04 5.69 28.47
C PRO A 97 -21.17 4.96 29.50
N LEU A 98 -21.37 5.25 30.79
CA LEU A 98 -20.63 4.63 31.91
C LEU A 98 -20.75 3.09 31.95
N SER A 99 -21.81 2.52 31.38
CA SER A 99 -22.05 1.07 31.34
C SER A 99 -21.46 0.37 30.11
N ARG A 100 -20.71 1.09 29.25
CA ARG A 100 -20.09 0.54 28.03
C ARG A 100 -18.66 1.02 27.74
N LEU A 101 -18.05 1.79 28.65
CA LEU A 101 -16.70 2.34 28.46
C LEU A 101 -15.59 1.29 28.59
N THR A 102 -15.84 0.20 29.34
CA THR A 102 -14.82 -0.81 29.63
C THR A 102 -15.33 -2.22 29.32
N PRO A 103 -14.44 -3.15 28.95
CA PRO A 103 -14.80 -4.56 28.78
C PRO A 103 -15.44 -5.17 30.03
N ASP A 104 -15.04 -4.71 31.21
CA ASP A 104 -15.58 -5.16 32.50
C ASP A 104 -17.04 -4.74 32.72
N ALA A 105 -17.51 -3.66 32.08
CA ALA A 105 -18.89 -3.24 32.17
C ALA A 105 -19.87 -4.27 31.56
N LEU A 106 -19.39 -5.17 30.68
CA LEU A 106 -20.19 -6.30 30.20
C LEU A 106 -20.47 -7.33 31.28
N LYS A 107 -19.64 -7.40 32.32
CA LYS A 107 -19.78 -8.39 33.41
C LYS A 107 -20.92 -8.06 34.36
N THR A 108 -21.34 -6.79 34.43
CA THR A 108 -22.39 -6.29 35.34
C THR A 108 -23.79 -6.41 34.76
N TYR A 109 -23.91 -6.79 33.50
CA TYR A 109 -25.21 -6.99 32.86
C TYR A 109 -25.84 -8.33 33.20
N TYR A 110 -27.14 -8.32 33.44
CA TYR A 110 -27.94 -9.50 33.75
C TYR A 110 -28.91 -9.81 32.62
N MET A 111 -29.07 -11.09 32.34
CA MET A 111 -30.07 -11.63 31.42
C MET A 111 -31.07 -12.47 32.20
N ARG A 112 -32.32 -12.47 31.75
CA ARG A 112 -33.34 -13.35 32.32
C ARG A 112 -33.35 -14.70 31.63
N ASP A 113 -33.38 -15.78 32.40
CA ASP A 113 -33.64 -17.13 31.92
C ASP A 113 -35.14 -17.34 31.60
N GLN A 114 -35.52 -18.55 31.17
CA GLN A 114 -36.93 -18.89 30.89
C GLN A 114 -37.80 -18.93 32.16
N ASN A 115 -37.19 -19.11 33.32
CA ASN A 115 -37.85 -19.20 34.62
C ASN A 115 -37.91 -17.84 35.34
N GLY A 116 -37.39 -16.77 34.73
CA GLY A 116 -37.35 -15.41 35.29
C GLY A 116 -36.14 -15.10 36.18
N HIS A 117 -35.21 -16.04 36.39
CA HIS A 117 -33.99 -15.80 37.16
C HIS A 117 -33.03 -14.89 36.40
N GLN A 118 -32.31 -14.06 37.14
CA GLN A 118 -31.27 -13.20 36.59
C GLN A 118 -29.93 -13.94 36.59
N VAL A 119 -29.34 -14.07 35.40
CA VAL A 119 -28.04 -14.68 35.18
C VAL A 119 -27.10 -13.59 34.67
N PRO A 120 -25.96 -13.33 35.34
CA PRO A 120 -25.00 -12.34 34.85
C PRO A 120 -24.36 -12.81 33.54
N LEU A 121 -24.13 -11.89 32.61
CA LEU A 121 -23.53 -12.17 31.31
C LEU A 121 -22.12 -12.74 31.45
N SER A 122 -21.38 -12.35 32.49
CA SER A 122 -20.08 -12.94 32.86
C SER A 122 -20.13 -14.44 33.17
N ALA A 123 -21.28 -14.98 33.57
CA ALA A 123 -21.44 -16.41 33.78
C ALA A 123 -21.55 -17.19 32.47
N LEU A 124 -21.95 -16.53 31.38
CA LEU A 124 -22.22 -17.14 30.07
C LEU A 124 -21.21 -16.73 28.98
N ALA A 125 -20.50 -15.63 29.16
CA ALA A 125 -19.57 -15.10 28.19
C ALA A 125 -18.26 -14.71 28.85
N SER A 126 -17.16 -15.02 28.17
CA SER A 126 -15.82 -14.56 28.52
C SER A 126 -15.42 -13.41 27.62
N VAL A 127 -14.76 -12.41 28.20
CA VAL A 127 -14.30 -11.21 27.50
C VAL A 127 -12.78 -11.22 27.50
N ARG A 128 -12.18 -11.08 26.32
CA ARG A 128 -10.72 -10.93 26.16
C ARG A 128 -10.44 -9.72 25.29
N VAL A 129 -9.33 -9.05 25.57
CA VAL A 129 -8.82 -7.97 24.72
C VAL A 129 -7.76 -8.59 23.82
N ASP A 130 -8.01 -8.56 22.53
CA ASP A 130 -7.07 -8.99 21.49
C ASP A 130 -6.62 -7.76 20.70
N VAL A 131 -5.55 -7.90 19.92
CA VAL A 131 -5.12 -6.87 18.99
C VAL A 131 -5.27 -7.41 17.57
N GLU A 132 -6.05 -6.70 16.77
CA GLU A 132 -6.35 -7.03 15.39
C GLU A 132 -5.93 -5.88 14.46
N PRO A 133 -5.78 -6.15 13.16
CA PRO A 133 -5.52 -5.09 12.22
C PRO A 133 -6.80 -4.34 11.86
N ASN A 134 -6.71 -3.03 11.69
CA ASN A 134 -7.86 -2.20 11.28
C ASN A 134 -8.36 -2.54 9.86
N ARG A 135 -7.47 -3.10 9.02
CA ARG A 135 -7.81 -3.56 7.67
C ARG A 135 -7.06 -4.84 7.33
N LEU A 136 -7.66 -5.62 6.43
CA LEU A 136 -7.12 -6.87 5.90
C LEU A 136 -6.87 -6.70 4.40
N PRO A 137 -5.77 -6.03 3.98
CA PRO A 137 -5.56 -5.71 2.57
C PRO A 137 -5.26 -6.95 1.75
N GLN A 138 -5.79 -6.99 0.53
CA GLN A 138 -5.54 -8.06 -0.43
C GLN A 138 -4.99 -7.50 -1.73
N PHE A 139 -4.10 -8.24 -2.37
CA PHE A 139 -3.54 -7.87 -3.65
C PHE A 139 -3.45 -9.09 -4.58
N GLY A 140 -4.15 -9.02 -5.72
CA GLY A 140 -4.27 -10.17 -6.61
C GLY A 140 -4.90 -11.39 -5.95
N GLN A 141 -5.93 -11.18 -5.12
CA GLN A 141 -6.65 -12.21 -4.34
C GLN A 141 -5.82 -12.93 -3.27
N GLN A 142 -4.61 -12.46 -2.97
CA GLN A 142 -3.78 -12.97 -1.89
C GLN A 142 -3.76 -11.98 -0.72
N ASN A 143 -3.51 -12.49 0.49
CA ASN A 143 -3.29 -11.63 1.65
C ASN A 143 -2.02 -10.80 1.41
N SER A 144 -2.04 -9.53 1.79
CA SER A 144 -0.95 -8.63 1.44
C SER A 144 -0.64 -7.65 2.55
N ALA A 145 0.52 -7.03 2.43
CA ALA A 145 0.89 -5.81 3.11
C ALA A 145 1.68 -4.94 2.13
N THR A 146 1.39 -3.65 2.10
CA THR A 146 2.06 -2.65 1.29
C THR A 146 3.06 -1.90 2.15
N PHE A 147 4.34 -2.07 1.84
CA PHE A 147 5.43 -1.22 2.28
C PHE A 147 5.30 0.13 1.58
N GLN A 148 5.40 1.22 2.33
CA GLN A 148 5.31 2.57 1.81
C GLN A 148 6.47 3.41 2.33
N ALA A 149 7.16 4.15 1.47
CA ALA A 149 8.27 4.97 1.93
C ALA A 149 8.47 6.27 1.14
N ILE A 150 9.10 7.24 1.79
CA ILE A 150 9.65 8.45 1.19
C ILE A 150 11.17 8.31 1.13
N LEU A 151 11.75 8.57 -0.04
CA LEU A 151 13.20 8.55 -0.25
C LEU A 151 13.90 9.60 0.62
N ALA A 152 15.08 9.26 1.14
CA ALA A 152 15.96 10.23 1.77
C ALA A 152 16.55 11.20 0.72
N LYS A 153 17.03 12.36 1.17
CA LYS A 153 17.59 13.39 0.29
C LYS A 153 18.82 12.84 -0.45
N GLY A 154 18.80 12.92 -1.78
CA GLY A 154 19.89 12.44 -2.65
C GLY A 154 19.83 10.97 -3.04
N VAL A 155 18.82 10.22 -2.56
CA VAL A 155 18.63 8.81 -2.93
C VAL A 155 17.74 8.72 -4.17
N THR A 156 18.15 7.88 -5.12
CA THR A 156 17.37 7.69 -6.35
C THR A 156 16.28 6.63 -6.17
N MET A 157 15.28 6.67 -7.04
CA MET A 157 14.24 5.63 -7.08
C MET A 157 14.84 4.24 -7.38
N GLY A 158 15.89 4.18 -8.19
CA GLY A 158 16.61 2.94 -8.52
C GLY A 158 17.31 2.31 -7.32
N ASP A 159 17.91 3.12 -6.45
CA ASP A 159 18.57 2.63 -5.23
C ASP A 159 17.55 2.01 -4.27
N ALA A 160 16.41 2.68 -4.09
CA ALA A 160 15.33 2.14 -3.26
C ALA A 160 14.73 0.85 -3.82
N VAL A 161 14.46 0.81 -5.14
CA VAL A 161 13.92 -0.38 -5.79
C VAL A 161 14.91 -1.53 -5.75
N SER A 162 16.21 -1.28 -5.98
CA SER A 162 17.25 -2.32 -5.94
C SER A 162 17.43 -2.87 -4.53
N PHE A 163 17.46 -2.00 -3.50
CA PHE A 163 17.47 -2.41 -2.10
C PHE A 163 16.27 -3.30 -1.76
N LEU A 164 15.06 -2.87 -2.09
CA LEU A 164 13.85 -3.63 -1.79
C LEU A 164 13.79 -4.96 -2.57
N LYS A 165 14.27 -5.02 -3.83
CA LYS A 165 14.40 -6.27 -4.58
C LYS A 165 15.39 -7.23 -3.94
N ALA A 166 16.54 -6.72 -3.47
CA ALA A 166 17.53 -7.54 -2.77
C ALA A 166 16.93 -8.13 -1.49
N LYS A 167 16.18 -7.32 -0.72
CA LYS A 167 15.47 -7.80 0.47
C LYS A 167 14.33 -8.75 0.18
N ALA A 168 13.62 -8.56 -0.93
CA ALA A 168 12.60 -9.48 -1.37
C ALA A 168 13.15 -10.87 -1.76
N ALA A 169 14.44 -10.98 -2.11
CA ALA A 169 15.08 -12.27 -2.37
C ALA A 169 15.32 -13.09 -1.09
N GLU A 170 15.29 -12.45 0.08
CA GLU A 170 15.42 -13.09 1.40
C GLU A 170 14.06 -13.57 1.96
N PHE A 171 12.96 -13.34 1.24
CA PHE A 171 11.63 -13.73 1.71
C PHE A 171 11.47 -15.26 1.82
N PRO A 172 10.66 -15.75 2.79
CA PRO A 172 10.34 -17.17 2.88
C PRO A 172 9.66 -17.70 1.61
N PRO A 173 9.74 -19.01 1.35
CA PRO A 173 9.00 -19.61 0.23
C PRO A 173 7.48 -19.37 0.39
N GLY A 174 6.79 -19.14 -0.73
CA GLY A 174 5.35 -18.80 -0.73
C GLY A 174 5.03 -17.30 -0.64
N TYR A 175 6.05 -16.46 -0.51
CA TYR A 175 5.93 -15.01 -0.60
C TYR A 175 6.31 -14.52 -1.98
N SER A 176 5.52 -13.58 -2.49
CA SER A 176 5.85 -12.84 -3.71
C SER A 176 5.68 -11.35 -3.45
N TYR A 177 6.19 -10.54 -4.37
CA TYR A 177 6.03 -9.10 -4.30
C TYR A 177 5.54 -8.53 -5.63
N ASP A 178 4.90 -7.37 -5.56
CA ASP A 178 4.56 -6.53 -6.69
C ASP A 178 4.78 -5.05 -6.30
N TRP A 179 4.71 -4.15 -7.26
CA TRP A 179 4.97 -2.72 -7.07
C TRP A 179 3.70 -1.91 -7.17
N GLN A 180 3.65 -0.74 -6.55
CA GLN A 180 2.52 0.20 -6.71
C GLN A 180 3.02 1.65 -6.87
N SER A 181 2.12 2.55 -7.25
CA SER A 181 2.43 3.97 -7.50
C SER A 181 3.62 4.14 -8.47
N ASP A 182 4.50 5.10 -8.18
CA ASP A 182 5.58 5.54 -9.05
C ASP A 182 6.65 4.45 -9.18
N SER A 183 6.78 3.61 -8.15
CA SER A 183 7.67 2.44 -8.20
C SER A 183 7.25 1.41 -9.24
N ARG A 184 5.94 1.23 -9.47
CA ARG A 184 5.44 0.36 -10.52
C ARG A 184 5.81 0.90 -11.89
N GLN A 185 5.59 2.20 -12.13
CA GLN A 185 5.94 2.85 -13.38
C GLN A 185 7.45 2.76 -13.62
N TYR A 186 8.28 3.04 -12.62
CA TYR A 186 9.73 2.90 -12.73
C TYR A 186 10.16 1.47 -13.10
N VAL A 187 9.59 0.44 -12.46
CA VAL A 187 9.94 -0.96 -12.73
C VAL A 187 9.41 -1.46 -14.08
N GLN A 188 8.23 -1.02 -14.51
CA GLN A 188 7.61 -1.47 -15.76
C GLN A 188 8.11 -0.68 -16.98
N GLU A 189 8.23 0.64 -16.87
CA GLU A 189 8.53 1.54 -17.99
C GLU A 189 10.02 1.84 -18.15
N GLY A 190 10.85 1.59 -17.13
CA GLY A 190 12.28 1.89 -17.20
C GLY A 190 13.02 1.23 -18.36
N ASN A 191 12.51 0.11 -18.90
CA ASN A 191 13.09 -0.55 -20.06
C ASN A 191 12.52 -0.06 -21.41
N ALA A 192 11.27 0.42 -21.44
CA ALA A 192 10.60 0.85 -22.67
C ALA A 192 11.28 2.09 -23.28
N LEU A 193 11.83 2.96 -22.43
CA LEU A 193 12.48 4.20 -22.86
C LEU A 193 13.83 3.96 -23.56
N ILE A 194 14.58 2.92 -23.16
CA ILE A 194 15.80 2.50 -23.89
C ILE A 194 15.44 2.06 -25.31
N PHE A 195 14.35 1.30 -25.47
CA PHE A 195 13.87 0.91 -26.80
C PHE A 195 13.39 2.11 -27.61
N ALA A 196 12.66 3.04 -27.00
CA ALA A 196 12.22 4.27 -27.66
C ALA A 196 13.42 5.14 -28.11
N PHE A 197 14.45 5.27 -27.26
CA PHE A 197 15.69 5.96 -27.57
C PHE A 197 16.41 5.34 -28.77
N LEU A 198 16.57 4.01 -28.78
CA LEU A 198 17.21 3.29 -29.89
C LEU A 198 16.39 3.42 -31.18
N PHE A 199 15.06 3.34 -31.08
CA PHE A 199 14.16 3.50 -32.22
C PHE A 199 14.20 4.93 -32.78
N ALA A 200 14.27 5.95 -31.92
CA ALA A 200 14.43 7.34 -32.33
C ALA A 200 15.75 7.56 -33.07
N LEU A 201 16.87 6.98 -32.60
CA LEU A 201 18.15 7.04 -33.30
C LEU A 201 18.08 6.40 -34.69
N ILE A 202 17.44 5.23 -34.82
CA ILE A 202 17.24 4.56 -36.12
C ILE A 202 16.36 5.40 -37.03
N ALA A 203 15.26 5.96 -36.51
CA ALA A 203 14.36 6.81 -37.29
C ALA A 203 15.07 8.06 -37.81
N ILE A 204 15.85 8.75 -36.96
CA ILE A 204 16.65 9.92 -37.34
C ILE A 204 17.69 9.52 -38.39
N TYR A 205 18.39 8.40 -38.20
CA TYR A 205 19.34 7.87 -39.18
C TYR A 205 18.70 7.66 -40.57
N LEU A 206 17.54 7.01 -40.61
CA LEU A 206 16.83 6.72 -41.86
C LEU A 206 16.34 7.99 -42.56
N VAL A 207 15.75 8.93 -41.80
CA VAL A 207 15.28 10.20 -42.34
C VAL A 207 16.45 11.00 -42.92
N LEU A 208 17.57 11.08 -42.20
CA LEU A 208 18.77 11.76 -42.69
C LEU A 208 19.37 11.04 -43.90
N SER A 209 19.37 9.70 -43.92
CA SER A 209 19.88 8.93 -45.05
C SER A 209 19.12 9.23 -46.34
N VAL A 210 17.79 9.36 -46.24
CA VAL A 210 16.94 9.76 -47.37
C VAL A 210 17.18 11.22 -47.75
N GLN A 211 17.31 12.12 -46.76
CA GLN A 211 17.52 13.55 -46.99
C GLN A 211 18.86 13.86 -47.70
N TYR A 212 19.95 13.20 -47.27
CA TYR A 212 21.28 13.38 -47.86
C TYR A 212 21.56 12.44 -49.03
N ASN A 213 20.64 11.51 -49.33
CA ASN A 213 20.82 10.46 -50.32
C ASN A 213 22.14 9.68 -50.12
N SER A 214 22.51 9.45 -48.85
CA SER A 214 23.81 8.93 -48.42
C SER A 214 23.68 8.22 -47.09
N PHE A 215 24.33 7.06 -46.93
CA PHE A 215 24.31 6.29 -45.69
C PHE A 215 25.46 6.66 -44.74
N THR A 216 26.49 7.36 -45.23
CA THR A 216 27.67 7.73 -44.43
C THR A 216 27.47 9.05 -43.69
N ASP A 217 26.89 10.05 -44.35
CA ASP A 217 26.76 11.40 -43.81
C ASP A 217 25.89 11.46 -42.54
N PRO A 218 24.77 10.71 -42.45
CA PRO A 218 23.99 10.60 -41.22
C PRO A 218 24.76 10.01 -40.04
N VAL A 219 25.69 9.08 -40.27
CA VAL A 219 26.50 8.49 -39.19
C VAL A 219 27.43 9.55 -38.59
N ILE A 220 28.03 10.40 -39.42
CA ILE A 220 28.90 11.49 -38.98
C ILE A 220 28.13 12.44 -38.06
N ILE A 221 26.89 12.78 -38.43
CA ILE A 221 26.00 13.60 -37.60
C ILE A 221 25.67 12.89 -36.28
N LEU A 222 25.34 11.60 -36.31
CA LEU A 222 24.96 10.84 -35.11
C LEU A 222 26.11 10.64 -34.12
N VAL A 223 27.37 10.71 -34.55
CA VAL A 223 28.53 10.69 -33.63
C VAL A 223 28.53 11.90 -32.67
N SER A 224 27.88 13.01 -33.03
CA SER A 224 27.71 14.17 -32.13
C SER A 224 26.69 13.93 -31.01
N VAL A 225 25.81 12.94 -31.15
CA VAL A 225 24.71 12.67 -30.20
C VAL A 225 25.23 12.13 -28.86
N PRO A 226 26.10 11.11 -28.79
CA PRO A 226 26.69 10.67 -27.52
C PRO A 226 27.37 11.79 -26.73
N LEU A 227 28.02 12.74 -27.43
CA LEU A 227 28.67 13.88 -26.79
C LEU A 227 27.64 14.84 -26.15
N SER A 228 26.49 15.00 -26.79
CA SER A 228 25.41 15.84 -26.25
C SER A 228 24.69 15.18 -25.08
N VAL A 229 24.47 13.86 -25.15
CA VAL A 229 23.98 13.07 -24.01
C VAL A 229 24.95 13.19 -22.83
N PHE A 230 26.27 13.11 -23.06
CA PHE A 230 27.26 13.32 -22.01
C PHE A 230 27.10 14.69 -21.33
N GLY A 231 26.91 15.77 -22.10
CA GLY A 231 26.64 17.10 -21.56
C GLY A 231 25.37 17.16 -20.70
N ALA A 232 24.31 16.46 -21.13
CA ALA A 232 23.06 16.37 -20.37
C ALA A 232 23.17 15.52 -19.10
N LEU A 233 24.13 14.61 -19.03
CA LEU A 233 24.41 13.81 -17.84
C LEU A 233 25.19 14.58 -16.75
N ILE A 234 25.84 15.69 -17.07
CA ILE A 234 26.62 16.47 -16.07
C ILE A 234 25.74 16.98 -14.91
N PRO A 235 24.57 17.63 -15.13
CA PRO A 235 23.70 18.06 -14.03
C PRO A 235 23.14 16.89 -13.20
N LEU A 236 22.92 15.74 -13.84
CA LEU A 236 22.51 14.50 -13.18
C LEU A 236 23.63 13.97 -12.28
N ALA A 237 24.87 13.95 -12.77
CA ALA A 237 26.04 13.53 -12.01
C ALA A 237 26.36 14.46 -10.82
N LEU A 238 26.05 15.75 -10.94
CA LEU A 238 26.17 16.73 -9.85
C LEU A 238 25.02 16.65 -8.83
N GLY A 239 24.05 15.75 -9.01
CA GLY A 239 22.94 15.55 -8.08
C GLY A 239 21.89 16.67 -8.09
N VAL A 240 21.87 17.51 -9.13
CA VAL A 240 20.88 18.60 -9.28
C VAL A 240 19.50 18.02 -9.61
N THR A 241 19.48 16.93 -10.38
CA THR A 241 18.26 16.21 -10.76
C THR A 241 18.55 14.70 -10.80
N THR A 242 17.49 13.89 -10.90
CA THR A 242 17.56 12.42 -10.98
C THR A 242 17.09 11.94 -12.34
N LEU A 243 17.51 10.74 -12.75
CA LEU A 243 17.00 10.11 -13.95
C LEU A 243 15.54 9.68 -13.70
N ASN A 244 14.63 10.34 -14.39
CA ASN A 244 13.19 10.09 -14.39
C ASN A 244 12.62 10.30 -15.81
N ILE A 245 11.33 9.96 -15.97
CA ILE A 245 10.61 10.04 -17.25
C ILE A 245 10.75 11.43 -17.91
N TYR A 246 10.71 12.53 -17.14
CA TYR A 246 10.86 13.88 -17.68
C TYR A 246 12.27 14.15 -18.20
N THR A 247 13.30 13.76 -17.45
CA THR A 247 14.69 13.92 -17.90
C THR A 247 14.98 13.06 -19.14
N GLU A 248 14.35 11.90 -19.26
CA GLU A 248 14.50 11.01 -20.41
C GLU A 248 13.81 11.57 -21.67
N ILE A 249 12.60 12.13 -21.55
CA ILE A 249 11.97 12.88 -22.65
C ILE A 249 12.84 14.09 -23.06
N GLY A 250 13.47 14.75 -22.08
CA GLY A 250 14.47 15.80 -22.32
C GLY A 250 15.68 15.31 -23.12
N LEU A 251 16.20 14.12 -22.81
CA LEU A 251 17.29 13.51 -23.58
C LEU A 251 16.87 13.20 -25.02
N ILE A 252 15.67 12.65 -25.23
CA ILE A 252 15.16 12.35 -26.59
C ILE A 252 15.00 13.64 -27.41
N THR A 253 14.46 14.71 -26.81
CA THR A 253 14.30 16.01 -27.48
C THR A 253 15.65 16.68 -27.77
N LEU A 254 16.64 16.53 -26.90
CA LEU A 254 18.00 17.01 -27.11
C LEU A 254 18.63 16.40 -28.37
N ILE A 255 18.44 15.10 -28.63
CA ILE A 255 18.96 14.43 -29.83
C ILE A 255 18.44 15.10 -31.09
N GLY A 256 17.15 15.40 -31.14
CA GLY A 256 16.53 16.08 -32.28
C GLY A 256 17.10 17.49 -32.51
N LEU A 257 17.29 18.25 -31.42
CA LEU A 257 17.91 19.58 -31.47
C LEU A 257 19.36 19.53 -31.94
N VAL A 258 20.15 18.60 -31.42
CA VAL A 258 21.57 18.43 -31.79
C VAL A 258 21.67 17.97 -33.23
N SER A 259 20.82 17.05 -33.68
CA SER A 259 20.78 16.60 -35.07
C SER A 259 20.47 17.77 -36.01
N LYS A 260 19.55 18.68 -35.65
CA LYS A 260 19.28 19.90 -36.42
C LYS A 260 20.52 20.79 -36.57
N HIS A 261 21.33 20.93 -35.51
CA HIS A 261 22.56 21.71 -35.59
C HIS A 261 23.67 20.99 -36.37
N GLY A 262 23.77 19.67 -36.24
CA GLY A 262 24.68 18.84 -37.04
C GLY A 262 24.36 18.92 -38.54
N ILE A 263 23.08 18.97 -38.91
CA ILE A 263 22.62 19.17 -40.29
C ILE A 263 23.10 20.49 -40.90
N LEU A 264 23.28 21.55 -40.10
CA LEU A 264 23.71 22.87 -40.58
C LEU A 264 25.23 23.00 -40.74
N MET A 265 26.02 22.14 -40.10
CA MET A 265 27.48 22.19 -40.13
C MET A 265 28.11 21.30 -41.21
N VAL A 266 27.35 20.33 -41.71
CA VAL A 266 27.76 19.39 -42.78
C VAL A 266 27.13 19.83 -44.09
#